data_AF-A0A1X0RDY7-F1
#
_entry.id   AF-A0A1X0RDY7-F1
#
_cell.length_a   1.000
_cell.length_b   1.000
_cell.length_c   1.000
_cell.angle_alpha   90.00
_cell.angle_beta   90.00
_cell.angle_gamma   90.00
#
_symmetry.space_group_name_H-M   'P 1'
#
loop_
_entity.id
_entity.type
_entity.pdbx_description
1 polymer ?
#
loop_
_entity_poly.entity_id
_entity_poly.type
_entity_poly.pdbx_seq_one_letter_code
_entity_poly.pdbx_strand_id
1 'polypeptide(L)' 'NLKENNYTIQGYVRKSIGDEEDETHIYLLNQMCRNVRERSLVTKVSASVVCKANQPLLDGDLTKNTKIYVMV' A
#
# COMPACT_ATOMS: atom_id res chain seq x y z
N ASN A 1 17.30 -3.87 -17.11
CA ASN A 1 16.67 -4.31 -15.84
C ASN A 1 16.24 -3.06 -15.07
N LEU A 2 15.01 -2.97 -14.55
CA LEU A 2 14.49 -1.70 -13.99
C LEU A 2 15.30 -1.21 -12.77
N LYS A 3 15.79 -2.14 -11.94
CA LYS A 3 16.64 -1.82 -10.79
C LYS A 3 18.05 -1.36 -11.19
N GLU A 4 18.63 -1.96 -12.22
CA GLU A 4 19.95 -1.57 -12.75
C GLU A 4 19.94 -0.16 -13.34
N ASN A 5 18.77 0.30 -13.78
CA ASN A 5 18.59 1.65 -14.33
C ASN A 5 18.19 2.69 -13.26
N ASN A 6 18.38 2.38 -11.97
CA ASN A 6 18.05 3.27 -10.83
C ASN A 6 16.58 3.73 -10.76
N TYR A 7 15.65 2.98 -11.35
CA TYR A 7 14.23 3.28 -11.19
C TYR A 7 13.74 2.84 -9.81
N THR A 8 12.94 3.69 -9.17
CA THR A 8 12.20 3.33 -7.95
C THR A 8 10.91 2.62 -8.35
N ILE A 9 10.78 1.35 -7.97
CA ILE A 9 9.56 0.57 -8.21
C ILE A 9 8.67 0.72 -6.98
N GLN A 10 7.62 1.51 -7.10
CA GLN A 10 6.68 1.74 -6.00
C GLN A 10 5.57 0.69 -6.03
N GLY A 11 5.50 -0.13 -4.98
CA GLY A 11 4.35 -0.98 -4.68
C GLY A 11 3.27 -0.18 -3.96
N TYR A 12 2.01 -0.52 -4.22
CA TYR A 12 0.87 0.12 -3.58
C TYR A 12 -0.18 -0.90 -3.21
N VAL A 13 -0.68 -0.80 -1.98
CA VAL A 13 -1.66 -1.70 -1.38
C VAL A 13 -2.83 -0.88 -0.88
N ARG A 14 -4.04 -1.40 -1.05
CA ARG A 14 -5.26 -0.76 -0.54
C ARG A 14 -6.23 -1.80 -0.03
N LYS A 15 -7.01 -1.40 0.97
CA LYS A 15 -8.15 -2.16 1.43
C LYS A 15 -9.31 -1.20 1.69
N SER A 16 -10.50 -1.65 1.26
CA SER A 16 -11.71 -0.86 1.40
C SER A 16 -12.17 -0.88 2.85
N ILE A 17 -12.81 0.20 3.28
CA ILE A 17 -13.52 0.21 4.57
C ILE A 17 -14.59 -0.89 4.51
N GLY A 18 -14.61 -1.75 5.52
CA GLY A 18 -15.59 -2.82 5.71
C GLY A 18 -15.98 -2.93 7.17
N ASP A 19 -16.81 -3.90 7.51
CA ASP A 19 -17.34 -4.11 8.86
C ASP A 19 -16.33 -4.74 9.84
N GLU A 20 -15.08 -4.92 9.40
CA GLU A 20 -14.00 -5.49 10.17
C GLU A 20 -13.47 -4.47 11.19
N GLU A 21 -13.01 -4.96 12.35
CA GLU A 21 -12.33 -4.10 13.33
C GLU A 21 -11.02 -3.54 12.76
N ASP A 22 -10.67 -2.32 13.19
CA ASP A 22 -9.47 -1.59 12.74
C ASP A 22 -8.19 -2.44 12.86
N GLU A 23 -8.05 -3.25 13.92
CA GLU A 23 -6.89 -4.13 14.12
C GLU A 23 -6.81 -5.23 13.05
N THR A 24 -7.94 -5.85 12.71
CA THR A 24 -8.02 -6.87 11.66
C THR A 24 -7.68 -6.25 10.31
N HIS A 25 -8.18 -5.04 10.05
CA HIS A 25 -7.90 -4.31 8.82
C HIS A 25 -6.39 -4.01 8.68
N ILE A 26 -5.76 -3.50 9.74
CA ILE A 26 -4.31 -3.24 9.78
C ILE A 26 -3.51 -4.53 9.57
N TYR A 27 -3.89 -5.62 10.24
CA TYR A 27 -3.23 -6.91 10.08
C TYR A 27 -3.23 -7.38 8.62
N LEU A 28 -4.39 -7.30 7.96
CA LEU A 28 -4.54 -7.70 6.56
C LEU A 28 -3.70 -6.83 5.62
N LEU A 29 -3.70 -5.51 5.82
CA LEU A 29 -2.85 -4.59 5.05
C LEU A 29 -1.37 -4.91 5.22
N ASN A 30 -0.93 -5.25 6.43
CA ASN A 30 0.45 -5.63 6.69
C ASN A 30 0.85 -6.91 5.94
N GLN A 31 -0.04 -7.92 5.91
CA GLN A 31 0.18 -9.15 5.14
C GLN A 31 0.27 -8.86 3.64
N MET A 32 -0.59 -8.00 3.12
CA MET A 32 -0.53 -7.59 1.71
C MET A 32 0.79 -6.87 1.39
N CYS A 33 1.24 -5.95 2.24
CA CYS A 33 2.53 -5.27 2.09
C CYS A 33 3.70 -6.25 2.06
N ARG A 34 3.72 -7.24 2.95
CA ARG A 34 4.76 -8.30 2.98
C ARG A 34 4.76 -9.09 1.68
N ASN A 35 3.60 -9.57 1.25
CA ASN A 35 3.48 -10.33 0.00
C ASN A 35 3.96 -9.53 -1.22
N VAL A 36 3.61 -8.24 -1.31
CA VAL A 36 4.08 -7.37 -2.40
C VAL A 36 5.60 -7.20 -2.35
N ARG A 37 6.18 -7.01 -1.16
CA ARG A 37 7.64 -6.88 -0.98
C ARG A 37 8.40 -8.15 -1.35
N GLU A 38 7.89 -9.31 -0.95
CA GLU A 38 8.56 -10.60 -1.16
C GLU A 38 8.44 -11.10 -2.60
N ARG A 39 7.31 -10.84 -3.25
CA ARG A 39 6.98 -11.43 -4.55
C ARG A 39 7.13 -10.48 -5.73
N SER A 40 7.40 -9.20 -5.48
CA SER A 40 7.54 -8.17 -6.52
C SER A 40 8.89 -7.47 -6.42
N LEU A 41 9.37 -6.90 -7.52
CA LEU A 41 10.61 -6.13 -7.58
C LEU A 41 10.51 -4.73 -6.94
N VAL A 42 9.58 -4.52 -6.02
CA VAL A 42 9.32 -3.21 -5.41
C VAL A 42 10.49 -2.74 -4.54
N THR A 43 10.75 -1.44 -4.60
CA THR A 43 11.73 -0.73 -3.76
C THR A 43 11.07 -0.17 -2.49
N LYS A 44 9.80 0.23 -2.59
CA LYS A 44 9.01 0.78 -1.49
C LYS A 44 7.56 0.33 -1.63
N VAL A 45 6.86 0.14 -0.51
CA VAL A 45 5.43 -0.16 -0.50
C VAL A 45 4.69 0.91 0.31
N SER A 46 3.58 1.41 -0.24
CA SER A 46 2.67 2.31 0.46
C SER A 46 1.31 1.63 0.61
N ALA A 47 0.59 1.94 1.69
CA ALA A 47 -0.71 1.37 1.98
C ALA A 47 -1.75 2.44 2.31
N SER A 48 -2.99 2.24 1.85
CA SER A 48 -4.14 3.08 2.21
C SER A 48 -5.27 2.25 2.83
N VAL A 49 -5.78 2.76 3.95
CA VAL A 49 -6.77 2.11 4.84
C VAL A 49 -8.21 2.57 4.59
N VAL A 50 -8.41 3.60 3.75
CA VAL A 50 -9.70 4.34 3.66
C VAL A 50 -10.23 4.49 2.24
N CYS A 51 -9.66 3.79 1.26
CA CYS A 51 -10.04 3.93 -0.16
C CYS A 51 -10.63 2.63 -0.73
N LYS A 52 -11.65 2.74 -1.58
CA LYS A 52 -12.24 1.57 -2.24
C LYS A 52 -11.23 0.95 -3.21
N ALA A 53 -11.21 -0.38 -3.27
CA ALA A 53 -10.28 -1.15 -4.11
C ALA A 53 -10.49 -0.94 -5.62
N ASN A 54 -11.57 -0.30 -6.04
CA ASN A 54 -11.88 0.01 -7.44
C ASN A 54 -11.76 1.50 -7.79
N GLN A 55 -11.44 2.37 -6.82
CA GLN A 55 -11.20 3.79 -7.13
C GLN A 55 -9.87 3.95 -7.88
N PRO A 56 -9.71 4.99 -8.73
CA PRO A 56 -8.39 5.39 -9.20
C PRO A 56 -7.46 5.67 -8.01
N LEU A 57 -6.14 5.61 -8.21
CA LEU A 57 -5.20 6.18 -7.23
C LEU A 57 -5.58 7.65 -7.06
N LEU A 58 -6.11 8.02 -5.88
CA LEU A 58 -6.56 9.38 -5.63
C LEU A 58 -5.35 10.23 -5.26
N ASP A 59 -5.38 11.53 -5.56
CA ASP A 59 -4.39 12.48 -5.03
C ASP A 59 -4.35 12.44 -3.49
N GLY A 60 -5.47 12.04 -2.87
CA GLY A 60 -5.60 11.73 -1.44
C GLY A 60 -4.66 10.63 -0.94
N ASP A 61 -4.24 9.68 -1.78
CA ASP A 61 -3.28 8.63 -1.42
C ASP A 61 -1.81 9.13 -1.52
N LEU A 62 -1.60 10.32 -2.09
CA LEU A 62 -0.31 11.00 -2.21
C LEU A 62 -0.13 12.09 -1.14
N THR A 63 -1.21 12.56 -0.51
CA THR A 63 -1.16 13.52 0.59
C THR A 63 -0.68 12.88 1.90
N LYS A 64 0.32 13.51 2.53
CA LYS A 64 0.96 13.13 3.82
C LYS A 64 0.02 12.90 5.03
N ASN A 65 -1.29 13.15 4.92
CA ASN A 65 -2.20 13.27 6.06
C ASN A 65 -3.40 12.31 6.07
N THR A 66 -3.56 11.49 5.05
CA THR A 66 -4.39 10.28 5.14
C THR A 66 -3.59 9.28 5.97
N LYS A 67 -4.25 8.40 6.74
CA LYS A 67 -3.59 7.38 7.60
C LYS A 67 -2.79 6.37 6.75
N ILE A 68 -1.73 6.83 6.10
CA ILE A 68 -0.83 6.06 5.25
C ILE A 68 0.23 5.53 6.18
N TYR A 69 0.14 4.23 6.48
CA TYR A 69 1.20 3.54 7.20
C TYR A 69 2.30 3.22 6.20
N VAL A 70 3.42 3.95 6.30
CA VAL A 70 4.65 3.61 5.58
C VAL A 70 5.36 2.55 6.40
N MET A 71 5.32 1.31 5.95
CA MET A 71 6.18 0.26 6.50
C MET A 71 7.49 0.23 5.72
N VAL A 72 8.59 0.55 6.42
CA VAL A 72 9.96 0.52 5.88
C VAL A 72 10.45 -0.91 5.73
#